data_AF-A0A7I7KTD3-F1
#
_entry.id   AF-A0A7I7KTD3-F1
#
_cell.length_a   1.000
_cell.length_b   1.000
_cell.length_c   1.000
_cell.angle_alpha   90.00
_cell.angle_beta   90.00
_cell.angle_gamma   90.00
#
_symmetry.space_group_name_H-M   'P 1'
#
loop_
_entity.id
_entity.type
_entity.pdbx_description
1 polymer ?
#
loop_
_entity_poly.entity_id
_entity_poly.type
_entity_poly.pdbx_seq_one_letter_code
_entity_poly.pdbx_strand_id
1 'polypeptide(L)' 'MGDRDALQAEVLIRALSDVRDKLISQMRRLEKHGSQMDALALRRDVNEAQSHIDTLRQRYFGVAPASQRTVSGQLGRM' A
#
# COMPACT_ATOMS: atom_id res chain seq x y z
N MET A 1 6.85 23.95 -13.13
CA MET A 1 7.12 22.74 -12.32
C MET A 1 5.81 21.98 -12.18
N GLY A 2 5.40 21.21 -13.20
CA GLY A 2 4.05 20.62 -13.23
C GLY A 2 4.07 19.25 -13.91
N ASP A 3 4.32 19.22 -15.22
CA ASP A 3 4.18 17.98 -15.98
C ASP A 3 5.34 17.00 -15.80
N ARG A 4 6.59 17.49 -15.76
CA ARG A 4 7.76 16.61 -15.53
C ARG A 4 7.75 15.96 -14.15
N ASP A 5 7.34 16.72 -13.14
CA ASP A 5 7.28 16.24 -11.76
C ASP A 5 6.15 15.21 -11.58
N ALA A 6 5.00 15.43 -12.25
CA ALA A 6 3.91 14.46 -12.30
C ALA A 6 4.27 13.17 -13.05
N LEU A 7 4.95 13.27 -14.20
CA LEU A 7 5.44 12.09 -14.94
C LEU A 7 6.46 11.29 -14.13
N GLN A 8 7.36 11.97 -13.41
CA GLN A 8 8.32 11.31 -12.52
C GLN A 8 7.61 10.64 -11.34
N ALA A 9 6.58 11.28 -10.77
CA ALA A 9 5.76 10.69 -9.72
C ALA A 9 5.01 9.44 -10.22
N GLU A 10 4.52 9.43 -11.46
CA GLU A 10 3.86 8.25 -12.05
C GLU A 10 4.82 7.06 -12.18
N VAL A 11 6.05 7.31 -12.66
CA VAL A 11 7.09 6.28 -12.73
C VAL A 11 7.39 5.71 -11.34
N LEU A 12 7.49 6.57 -10.33
CA LEU A 12 7.76 6.16 -8.96
C LEU A 12 6.60 5.35 -8.36
N ILE A 13 5.35 5.75 -8.61
CA ILE A 13 4.15 5.01 -8.19
C ILE A 13 4.11 3.63 -8.83
N ARG A 14 4.45 3.51 -10.12
CA ARG A 14 4.53 2.21 -10.82
C ARG A 14 5.60 1.31 -10.21
N ALA A 15 6.81 1.84 -10.00
CA ALA A 15 7.90 1.08 -9.39
C ALA A 15 7.56 0.60 -7.96
N LEU A 16 6.95 1.46 -7.14
CA LEU A 16 6.50 1.10 -5.80
C LEU A 16 5.37 0.06 -5.83
N SER A 17 4.47 0.13 -6.81
CA SER A 17 3.40 -0.87 -6.99
C SER A 17 3.98 -2.24 -7.34
N ASP A 18 4.97 -2.31 -8.23
CA ASP A 18 5.64 -3.56 -8.59
C ASP A 18 6.35 -4.21 -7.38
N VAL A 19 7.00 -3.39 -6.55
CA VAL A 19 7.64 -3.86 -5.30
C VAL A 19 6.57 -4.38 -4.33
N ARG A 20 5.49 -3.61 -4.11
CA ARG A 20 4.38 -4.01 -3.24
C ARG A 20 3.77 -5.35 -3.67
N ASP A 21 3.54 -5.52 -4.96
CA ASP A 21 2.91 -6.74 -5.48
C ASP A 21 3.82 -7.96 -5.35
N LYS A 22 5.15 -7.78 -5.50
CA LYS A 22 6.15 -8.82 -5.19
C LYS A 22 6.14 -9.19 -3.70
N LEU A 23 6.12 -8.20 -2.80
CA LEU A 23 6.05 -8.44 -1.35
C LEU A 23 4.76 -9.16 -0.95
N ILE A 24 3.61 -8.78 -1.53
CA ILE A 24 2.34 -9.49 -1.33
C ILE A 24 2.44 -10.95 -1.78
N SER A 25 3.06 -11.22 -2.93
CA SER A 25 3.26 -12.58 -3.44
C SER A 25 4.14 -13.41 -2.50
N GLN A 26 5.24 -12.84 -2.01
CA GLN A 26 6.13 -13.49 -1.05
C GLN A 26 5.45 -13.76 0.29
N MET A 27 4.70 -12.79 0.79
CA MET A 27 3.92 -12.92 2.03
C MET A 27 2.90 -14.06 1.93
N ARG A 28 2.15 -14.17 0.82
CA ARG A 28 1.22 -15.30 0.60
C ARG A 28 1.93 -16.65 0.58
N ARG A 29 3.16 -16.71 0.03
CA ARG A 29 3.97 -17.94 0.07
C ARG A 29 4.36 -18.28 1.50
N LEU A 30 4.83 -17.30 2.28
CA LEU A 30 5.23 -17.52 3.68
C LEU A 30 4.05 -17.92 4.58
N GLU A 31 2.89 -17.29 4.40
CA GLU A 31 1.63 -17.67 5.06
C GLU A 31 1.27 -19.14 4.76
N LYS A 32 1.45 -19.58 3.50
CA LYS A 32 1.22 -20.98 3.09
C LYS A 32 2.23 -21.96 3.71
N HIS A 33 3.46 -21.52 3.97
CA HIS A 33 4.52 -22.36 4.55
C HIS A 33 4.56 -22.33 6.09
N GLY A 34 3.66 -21.59 6.74
CA GLY A 34 3.59 -21.51 8.21
C GLY A 34 4.58 -20.52 8.83
N SER A 35 5.29 -19.73 8.04
CA SER A 35 6.25 -18.71 8.50
C SER A 35 5.53 -17.40 8.87
N GLN A 36 4.75 -17.41 9.95
CA GLN A 36 3.93 -16.26 10.37
C GLN A 36 4.76 -15.02 10.74
N MET A 37 5.93 -15.19 11.36
CA MET A 37 6.79 -14.05 11.74
C MET A 37 7.34 -13.32 10.51
N ASP A 38 7.81 -14.06 9.51
CA ASP A 38 8.30 -13.49 8.25
C ASP A 38 7.16 -12.82 7.46
N ALA A 39 5.97 -13.45 7.43
CA ALA A 39 4.79 -12.85 6.83
C ALA A 39 4.38 -11.53 7.51
N LEU A 40 4.53 -11.42 8.83
CA LEU A 40 4.26 -10.19 9.58
C LEU A 40 5.27 -9.08 9.30
N ALA A 41 6.55 -9.42 9.11
CA ALA A 41 7.57 -8.45 8.68
C ALA A 41 7.22 -7.91 7.29
N LEU A 42 6.95 -8.78 6.31
CA LEU A 42 6.54 -8.37 4.97
C LEU A 42 5.24 -7.56 4.95
N ARG A 43 4.31 -7.81 5.88
CA ARG A 43 3.08 -7.00 6.01
C ARG A 43 3.41 -5.55 6.33
N ARG A 44 4.42 -5.29 7.16
CA ARG A 44 4.86 -3.91 7.48
C ARG A 44 5.44 -3.24 6.24
N ASP A 45 6.30 -3.95 5.51
CA ASP A 45 6.92 -3.43 4.28
C ASP A 45 5.86 -3.12 3.20
N VAL A 46 4.83 -3.96 3.06
CA VAL A 46 3.69 -3.73 2.16
C VAL A 46 2.92 -2.46 2.57
N ASN A 47 2.68 -2.27 3.87
CA ASN A 47 1.96 -1.09 4.37
C ASN A 47 2.76 0.19 4.17
N GLU A 48 4.07 0.15 4.35
CA GLU A 48 4.96 1.29 4.10
C GLU A 48 4.98 1.66 2.62
N ALA A 49 5.14 0.68 1.71
CA ALA A 49 5.07 0.91 0.28
C ALA A 49 3.72 1.51 -0.15
N GLN A 50 2.62 1.05 0.44
CA GLN A 50 1.29 1.61 0.18
C GLN A 50 1.16 3.05 0.67
N SER A 51 1.68 3.38 1.86
CA SER A 51 1.70 4.75 2.39
C SER A 51 2.46 5.71 1.47
N HIS A 52 3.60 5.27 0.92
CA HIS A 52 4.36 6.07 -0.04
C HIS A 52 3.60 6.30 -1.35
N ILE A 53 2.94 5.26 -1.89
CA ILE A 53 2.09 5.39 -3.08
C ILE A 53 0.98 6.41 -2.84
N ASP A 54 0.31 6.32 -1.69
CA ASP A 54 -0.79 7.21 -1.35
C ASP A 54 -0.32 8.67 -1.17
N THR A 55 0.83 8.87 -0.54
CA THR A 55 1.46 10.18 -0.39
C THR A 55 1.80 10.80 -1.76
N LEU A 56 2.37 10.02 -2.68
CA LEU A 56 2.69 10.48 -4.03
C LEU A 56 1.42 10.80 -4.82
N ARG A 57 0.38 9.97 -4.69
CA ARG A 57 -0.93 10.17 -5.32
C ARG A 57 -1.62 11.44 -4.85
N GLN A 58 -1.62 11.71 -3.54
CA GLN A 58 -2.15 12.96 -3.02
C GLN A 58 -1.36 14.17 -3.50
N ARG A 59 -0.02 14.10 -3.41
CA ARG A 59 0.85 15.24 -3.68
C ARG A 59 0.84 15.67 -5.14
N TYR A 60 0.79 14.72 -6.08
CA TYR A 60 0.96 15.01 -7.50
C TYR A 60 -0.32 14.89 -8.32
N PHE A 61 -1.33 14.17 -7.84
CA PHE A 61 -2.55 13.90 -8.59
C PHE A 61 -3.82 14.32 -7.84
N GLY A 62 -3.71 14.83 -6.62
CA GLY A 62 -4.87 15.21 -5.80
C GLY A 62 -5.78 14.03 -5.43
N VAL A 63 -5.32 12.79 -5.63
CA VAL A 63 -6.09 11.59 -5.34
C VAL A 63 -5.98 11.32 -3.85
N ALA A 64 -7.08 11.48 -3.12
CA ALA A 64 -7.14 11.08 -1.71
C ALA A 64 -6.83 9.57 -1.58
N PRO A 65 -6.09 9.14 -0.52
CA PRO A 65 -5.91 7.73 -0.24
C PRO A 65 -7.28 7.09 -0.20
N ALA A 66 -7.39 5.88 -0.73
CA ALA A 66 -8.56 5.05 -0.50
C ALA A 66 -8.55 4.72 1.01
N SER A 67 -9.06 5.65 1.80
CA SER A 67 -9.18 5.54 3.24
C SER A 67 -9.85 4.21 3.50
N GLN A 68 -9.12 3.31 4.16
CA GLN A 68 -9.61 2.01 4.57
C GLN A 68 -10.93 2.27 5.26
N ARG A 69 -12.03 1.94 4.56
CA ARG A 69 -13.38 2.08 5.08
C ARG A 69 -13.38 1.21 6.33
N THR A 70 -13.36 1.93 7.44
CA THR A 70 -13.27 1.45 8.78
C THR A 70 -14.22 0.27 8.93
N VAL A 71 -13.68 -0.88 9.31
CA VAL A 71 -14.40 -1.86 10.11
C VAL A 71 -14.76 -1.18 11.43
N SER A 72 -15.74 -0.28 11.37
CA SER A 72 -16.47 0.16 12.55
C SER A 72 -17.60 -0.82 12.68
N GLY A 73 -17.39 -1.79 13.57
CA GLY A 73 -18.49 -2.58 14.11
C GLY A 73 -19.58 -1.63 14.57
N GLN A 74 -20.71 -1.68 13.88
CA GLN A 74 -21.94 -1.08 14.35
C GLN A 74 -22.57 -2.05 15.37
N LEU A 75 -21.86 -2.22 16.48
CA LEU A 75 -22.44 -2.64 17.75
C LEU A 75 -23.02 -1.36 18.37
N GLY A 76 -24.34 -1.25 18.31
CA GLY A 76 -25.09 -0.20 18.99
C GLY A 76 -26.57 -0.50 18.95
N ARG A 77 -27.08 -1.02 20.08
CA ARG A 77 -28.37 -0.76 20.75
C ARG A 77 -29.52 -0.29 19.84
N MET A 78 -30.70 -0.89 19.86
CA MET A 78 -31.56 -1.18 21.04
C MET A 78 -32.43 -2.39 20.78
#